data_AF-A0A351Z610-F1
#
_entry.id   AF-A0A351Z610-F1
#
_cell.length_a   1.000
_cell.length_b   1.000
_cell.length_c   1.000
_cell.angle_alpha   90.00
_cell.angle_beta   90.00
_cell.angle_gamma   90.00
#
_symmetry.space_group_name_H-M   'P 1'
#
loop_
_entity.id
_entity.type
_entity.pdbx_description
1 polymer ?
#
loop_
_entity_poly.entity_id
_entity_poly.type
_entity_poly.pdbx_seq_one_letter_code
_entity_poly.pdbx_strand_id
1 'polypeptide(L)' 'MSMDAIDRKLLSPIQEDFPITAAPFAEVAPRLGIDEGEIIVRAGRLKE' A
#
# COMPACT_ATOMS: atom_id res chain seq x y z
N MET A 1 -15.50 3.01 -6.83
CA MET A 1 -14.35 3.92 -6.81
C MET A 1 -13.42 3.54 -7.96
N SER A 2 -12.83 4.49 -8.67
CA SER A 2 -11.82 4.17 -9.70
C SER A 2 -10.50 3.88 -9.01
N MET A 3 -9.85 2.76 -9.31
CA MET A 3 -8.51 2.45 -8.80
C MET A 3 -7.46 3.26 -9.56
N ASP A 4 -6.73 4.10 -8.82
CA ASP A 4 -5.65 4.92 -9.37
C ASP A 4 -4.35 4.13 -9.49
N ALA A 5 -3.34 4.73 -10.14
CA ALA A 5 -2.05 4.10 -10.36
C ALA A 5 -1.34 3.70 -9.04
N ILE A 6 -1.53 4.48 -7.97
CA ILE A 6 -0.97 4.17 -6.65
C ILE A 6 -1.65 2.96 -6.02
N ASP A 7 -2.97 2.85 -6.13
CA ASP A 7 -3.72 1.72 -5.56
C ASP A 7 -3.34 0.40 -6.26
N ARG A 8 -3.11 0.46 -7.58
CA ARG A 8 -2.58 -0.67 -8.35
C ARG A 8 -1.18 -1.08 -7.91
N LYS A 9 -0.30 -0.10 -7.66
CA LYS A 9 1.06 -0.38 -7.18
C LYS A 9 1.08 -0.90 -5.75
N LEU A 10 0.11 -0.51 -4.92
CA LEU A 10 -0.06 -1.02 -3.56
C LEU A 10 -0.55 -2.47 -3.55
N LEU A 11 -1.31 -2.91 -4.56
CA LEU A 11 -1.78 -4.29 -4.67
C LEU A 11 -0.66 -5.29 -4.94
N SER A 12 0.37 -4.96 -5.75
CA SER A 12 1.48 -5.88 -6.04
C SER A 12 2.15 -6.43 -4.77
N PRO A 13 2.67 -5.59 -3.84
CA PRO A 13 3.28 -6.12 -2.63
C PRO A 13 2.25 -6.84 -1.74
N ILE A 14 0.98 -6.42 -1.71
CA ILE A 14 -0.05 -7.13 -0.92
C ILE A 14 -0.32 -8.54 -1.46
N GLN A 15 -0.28 -8.73 -2.77
CA GLN A 15 -0.60 -10.01 -3.43
C GLN A 15 0.61 -10.95 -3.58
N GLU A 16 1.81 -10.40 -3.73
CA GLU A 16 3.03 -11.17 -4.03
C GLU A 16 3.95 -11.30 -2.82
N ASP A 17 4.45 -10.17 -2.30
CA ASP A 17 5.51 -10.14 -1.29
C ASP A 17 5.32 -8.94 -0.36
N PHE A 18 4.45 -9.11 0.63
CA PHE A 18 4.21 -8.07 1.61
C PHE A 18 5.26 -8.21 2.71
N PRO A 19 6.07 -7.18 2.97
CA PRO A 19 7.19 -7.30 3.89
C PRO A 19 6.69 -7.71 5.29
N ILE A 20 7.30 -8.75 5.88
CA ILE A 20 6.98 -9.19 7.25
C ILE A 20 7.99 -8.54 8.20
N THR A 21 7.79 -7.25 8.45
CA THR A 21 8.62 -6.45 9.36
C THR A 21 7.76 -5.75 10.41
N ALA A 22 8.39 -5.04 11.35
CA ALA A 22 7.66 -4.32 12.40
C ALA A 22 6.79 -3.17 11.88
N ALA A 23 7.13 -2.61 10.70
CA ALA A 23 6.41 -1.49 10.08
C ALA A 23 6.36 -1.70 8.55
N PRO A 24 5.51 -2.62 8.07
CA PRO A 24 5.53 -3.02 6.66
C PRO A 24 5.02 -1.92 5.73
N PHE A 25 4.06 -1.10 6.17
CA PHE A 25 3.56 0.03 5.41
C PHE A 25 4.60 1.15 5.30
N ALA A 26 5.35 1.44 6.37
CA ALA A 26 6.50 2.34 6.32
C ALA A 26 7.59 1.91 5.32
N GLU A 27 7.78 0.60 5.12
CA GLU A 27 8.74 0.08 4.14
C GLU A 27 8.25 0.22 2.69
N VAL A 28 6.93 0.15 2.48
CA VAL A 28 6.28 0.27 1.17
C VAL A 28 6.06 1.74 0.75
N ALA A 29 5.83 2.64 1.72
CA ALA A 29 5.66 4.09 1.55
C ALA A 29 6.66 4.74 0.57
N PRO A 30 7.99 4.65 0.79
CA PRO A 30 8.96 5.25 -0.12
C PRO A 30 8.95 4.63 -1.52
N ARG A 31 8.55 3.37 -1.67
CA ARG A 31 8.45 2.70 -2.99
C ARG A 31 7.27 3.23 -3.81
N LEU A 32 6.23 3.70 -3.13
CA LEU A 32 5.03 4.27 -3.73
C LEU A 32 5.08 5.81 -3.84
N GLY A 33 6.05 6.46 -3.19
CA GLY A 33 6.18 7.92 -3.16
C GLY A 33 5.11 8.62 -2.32
N ILE A 34 4.54 7.92 -1.34
CA ILE A 34 3.52 8.42 -0.42
C ILE A 34 3.92 8.12 1.02
N ASP A 35 3.25 8.74 1.99
CA ASP A 35 3.47 8.44 3.40
C ASP A 35 2.73 7.16 3.83
N GLU A 36 3.12 6.63 4.98
CA GLU A 36 2.53 5.44 5.57
C GLU A 36 1.03 5.61 5.89
N GLY A 37 0.61 6.77 6.36
CA GLY A 37 -0.78 7.08 6.66
C GLY A 37 -1.66 7.05 5.41
N GLU A 38 -1.16 7.58 4.30
CA GLU A 38 -1.86 7.47 3.01
C GLU A 38 -1.95 6.02 2.52
N ILE A 39 -0.93 5.18 2.75
CA ILE A 39 -1.05 3.74 2.46
C ILE A 39 -2.18 3.10 3.28
N ILE A 40 -2.25 3.36 4.59
CA ILE A 40 -3.27 2.77 5.46
C ILE A 40 -4.67 3.16 5.00
N VAL A 41 -4.89 4.44 4.66
CA VAL A 41 -6.17 4.93 4.14
C VAL A 41 -6.54 4.23 2.82
N ARG A 42 -5.58 4.11 1.89
CA ARG A 42 -5.80 3.45 0.59
C ARG A 42 -6.03 1.94 0.75
N ALA A 43 -5.23 1.26 1.56
CA ALA A 43 -5.38 -0.16 1.87
C ALA A 43 -6.74 -0.46 2.52
N GLY A 44 -7.22 0.43 3.41
CA GLY A 44 -8.54 0.33 4.01
C GLY A 44 -9.66 0.37 2.95
N ARG A 45 -9.57 1.26 1.97
CA ARG A 45 -10.54 1.37 0.86
C ARG A 45 -10.55 0.16 -0.07
N LEU A 46 -9.44 -0.58 -0.17
CA LEU A 46 -9.31 -1.77 -1.02
C LEU A 46 -9.86 -3.04 -0.36
N LYS A 47 -10.13 -3.01 0.95
CA LYS A 47 -10.65 -4.14 1.72
C LYS A 47 -12.19 -4.25 1.68
N GLU A 48 -12.88 -3.16 1.33
CA GLU A 48 -14.35 -3.11 1.19
C GLU A 48 -14.81 -3.51 -0.22
#